data_AF-A0A2V6WT61-F1
#
_entry.id   AF-A0A2V6WT61-F1
#
_cell.length_a   1.000
_cell.length_b   1.000
_cell.length_c   1.000
_cell.angle_alpha   90.00
_cell.angle_beta   90.00
_cell.angle_gamma   90.00
#
_symmetry.space_group_name_H-M   'P 1'
#
loop_
_entity.id
_entity.type
_entity.pdbx_description
1 polymer ?
#
loop_
_entity_poly.entity_id
_entity_poly.type
_entity_poly.pdbx_seq_one_letter_code
_entity_poly.pdbx_strand_id
1 'polypeptide(L)' 'KIGALARPDDIIFSAELPKTRSGKIMRRLLRDIAEGRALGDTTTLADPAVVASLKTKYEEQEA' A
#
# COMPACT_ATOMS: atom_id res chain seq x y z
N LYS A 1 -2.75 3.32 -26.00
CA LYS A 1 -2.10 2.25 -25.18
C LYS A 1 -1.08 2.92 -24.28
N ILE A 2 -0.98 2.50 -23.02
CA ILE A 2 0.10 2.97 -22.14
C ILE A 2 1.41 2.32 -22.63
N GLY A 3 2.50 3.09 -22.73
CA GLY A 3 3.77 2.65 -23.31
C GLY A 3 4.56 1.69 -22.41
N ALA A 4 5.62 1.08 -22.94
CA ALA A 4 6.45 0.11 -22.21
C ALA A 4 7.08 0.67 -20.92
N LEU A 5 7.36 1.99 -20.88
CA LEU A 5 7.87 2.69 -19.70
C LEU A 5 6.94 2.61 -18.48
N ALA A 6 5.63 2.46 -18.69
CA ALA A 6 4.66 2.42 -17.59
C ALA A 6 4.36 1.00 -17.10
N ARG A 7 5.09 0.00 -17.61
CA ARG A 7 5.00 -1.36 -17.08
C ARG A 7 5.51 -1.32 -15.62
N PRO A 8 4.71 -1.76 -14.64
CA PRO A 8 5.21 -1.91 -13.27
C PRO A 8 6.34 -2.94 -13.25
N ASP A 9 7.38 -2.67 -12.47
CA ASP A 9 8.44 -3.65 -12.20
C ASP A 9 7.86 -4.82 -11.39
N ASP A 10 7.11 -4.50 -10.33
CA ASP A 10 6.49 -5.48 -9.43
C ASP A 10 4.98 -5.29 -9.27
N ILE A 11 4.28 -6.39 -9.00
CA ILE A 11 2.84 -6.42 -8.72
C ILE A 11 2.59 -7.24 -7.45
N ILE A 12 2.09 -6.56 -6.42
CA ILE A 12 1.78 -7.17 -5.12
C ILE A 12 0.27 -7.38 -5.02
N PHE A 13 -0.15 -8.63 -4.85
CA PHE A 13 -1.54 -8.98 -4.64
C PHE A 13 -1.94 -8.84 -3.17
N SER A 14 -3.02 -8.10 -2.92
CA SER A 14 -3.60 -7.96 -1.58
C SER A 14 -5.11 -8.18 -1.61
N ALA A 15 -5.65 -8.67 -0.49
CA ALA A 15 -7.09 -8.80 -0.28
C ALA A 15 -7.75 -7.44 -0.10
N GLU A 16 -7.06 -6.49 0.56
CA GLU A 16 -7.59 -5.16 0.83
C GLU A 16 -6.53 -4.05 0.66
N LEU A 17 -7.02 -2.84 0.46
CA LEU A 17 -6.24 -1.60 0.34
C LEU A 17 -6.58 -0.65 1.49
N PRO A 18 -5.62 0.19 1.93
CA PRO A 18 -5.85 1.16 2.99
C PRO A 18 -6.82 2.22 2.47
N LYS A 19 -8.06 2.16 2.96
CA LYS A 19 -9.16 3.07 2.58
C LYS A 19 -9.57 3.90 3.78
N THR A 20 -9.95 5.16 3.56
CA THR A 20 -10.61 5.95 4.60
C THR A 20 -12.03 5.45 4.85
N ARG A 21 -12.68 5.95 5.92
CA ARG A 21 -14.11 5.69 6.18
C ARG A 21 -15.04 6.13 5.04
N SER A 22 -14.60 7.07 4.19
CA SER A 22 -15.29 7.51 2.98
C SER A 22 -14.93 6.73 1.71
N GLY A 23 -14.04 5.73 1.82
CA GLY A 23 -13.67 4.83 0.73
C GLY A 23 -12.52 5.28 -0.17
N LYS A 24 -11.93 6.47 0.04
CA LYS A 24 -10.75 6.88 -0.76
C LYS A 24 -9.54 6.03 -0.39
N ILE A 25 -8.80 5.57 -1.41
CA ILE A 25 -7.55 4.83 -1.22
C ILE A 25 -6.45 5.78 -0.78
N MET A 26 -5.82 5.50 0.35
CA MET A 26 -4.70 6.26 0.90
C MET A 26 -3.38 5.82 0.26
N ARG A 27 -3.19 6.17 -1.02
CA ARG A 27 -1.98 5.80 -1.80
C ARG A 27 -0.66 6.24 -1.18
N ARG A 28 -0.66 7.32 -0.37
CA ARG A 28 0.52 7.76 0.39
C ARG A 28 1.07 6.65 1.28
N LEU A 29 0.20 5.92 1.99
CA LEU A 29 0.62 4.84 2.88
C LEU A 29 1.21 3.66 2.11
N LEU A 30 0.68 3.37 0.91
CA LEU A 30 1.27 2.37 0.03
C LEU A 30 2.69 2.75 -0.41
N ARG A 31 2.91 4.05 -0.71
CA ARG A 31 4.24 4.57 -1.01
C ARG A 31 5.18 4.49 0.20
N ASP A 32 4.69 4.87 1.38
CA ASP A 32 5.50 4.82 2.60
C ASP A 32 5.94 3.37 2.92
N ILE A 33 5.07 2.38 2.69
CA ILE A 33 5.42 0.95 2.81
C ILE A 33 6.49 0.55 1.78
N ALA A 34 6.27 0.85 0.50
CA ALA A 34 7.18 0.47 -0.58
C ALA A 34 8.56 1.13 -0.46
N GLU A 35 8.64 2.32 0.15
CA GLU A 35 9.90 3.03 0.40
C GLU A 35 10.50 2.72 1.79
N GLY A 36 9.90 1.81 2.57
CA GLY A 36 10.36 1.47 3.93
C GLY A 36 10.33 2.62 4.93
N ARG A 37 9.52 3.66 4.67
CA ARG A 37 9.43 4.86 5.50
C ARG A 37 8.48 4.64 6.69
N ALA A 38 8.66 5.45 7.73
CA ALA A 38 7.72 5.51 8.85
C ALA A 38 6.32 5.88 8.35
N LEU A 39 5.30 5.16 8.82
CA LEU A 39 3.92 5.42 8.46
C LEU A 39 3.49 6.79 9.00
N GLY A 40 2.98 7.65 8.11
CA GLY A 40 2.31 8.89 8.54
C GLY A 40 0.92 8.63 9.15
N ASP A 41 0.12 9.69 9.33
CA ASP A 41 -1.21 9.61 9.96
C ASP A 41 -2.15 8.57 9.31
N THR A 42 -2.73 7.71 10.16
CA THR A 42 -3.65 6.61 9.83
C THR A 42 -5.03 6.75 10.49
N THR A 43 -5.28 7.81 11.25
CA THR A 43 -6.51 7.99 12.06
C THR A 43 -7.82 7.98 11.25
N THR A 44 -7.74 8.31 9.96
CA THR A 44 -8.88 8.37 9.03
C THR A 44 -9.17 7.06 8.31
N LEU A 45 -8.34 6.03 8.49
CA LEU A 45 -8.56 4.71 7.91
C LEU A 45 -9.83 4.08 8.46
N ALA A 46 -10.51 3.32 7.61
CA ALA A 46 -11.61 2.45 8.03
C ALA A 46 -11.08 1.28 8.87
N ASP A 47 -9.95 0.70 8.44
CA ASP A 47 -9.24 -0.34 9.16
C ASP A 47 -7.72 -0.07 9.13
N PRO A 48 -7.11 0.30 10.27
CA PRO A 48 -5.66 0.47 10.39
C PRO A 48 -4.85 -0.84 10.23
N ALA A 49 -5.43 -2.01 10.52
CA ALA A 49 -4.74 -3.29 10.50
C ALA A 49 -4.29 -3.69 9.08
N VAL A 50 -5.01 -3.23 8.05
CA VAL A 50 -4.66 -3.43 6.63
C VAL A 50 -3.24 -2.92 6.33
N VAL A 51 -2.81 -1.83 6.95
CA VAL A 51 -1.48 -1.25 6.70
C VAL A 51 -0.38 -2.17 7.25
N ALA A 52 -0.58 -2.74 8.43
CA ALA A 52 0.36 -3.69 9.02
C ALA A 52 0.47 -4.97 8.17
N SER A 53 -0.67 -5.53 7.74
CA SER A 53 -0.69 -6.71 6.87
C SER A 53 0.01 -6.47 5.53
N LEU A 54 -0.19 -5.30 4.92
CA LEU A 54 0.48 -4.94 3.67
C LEU A 54 2.00 -4.79 3.85
N LYS A 55 2.45 -4.24 4.99
CA LYS A 55 3.88 -4.13 5.30
C LYS A 55 4.53 -5.51 5.43
N THR A 56 3.90 -6.42 6.18
CA THR A 56 4.40 -7.80 6.33
C THR A 56 4.49 -8.52 4.98
N LYS A 57 3.44 -8.43 4.15
CA LYS A 57 3.46 -9.04 2.81
C LYS A 57 4.56 -8.49 1.91
N TYR A 58 4.79 -7.17 1.98
CA TYR A 58 5.87 -6.54 1.23
C TYR A 58 7.23 -7.08 1.68
N GLU A 59 7.46 -7.14 3.00
CA GLU A 59 8.70 -7.69 3.57
C GLU A 59 8.91 -9.18 3.24
N GLU A 60 7.85 -9.98 3.19
CA GLU A 60 7.91 -11.39 2.80
C GLU A 60 8.24 -11.62 1.31
N GLN A 61 7.87 -10.68 0.43
CA GLN A 61 8.14 -10.80 -1.02
C GLN A 61 9.54 -10.31 -1.40
N GLU A 62 10.12 -9.40 -0.61
CA GLU A 62 11.50 -8.91 -0.79
C GLU A 62 12.55 -9.82 -0.13
N ALA A 63 12.13 -10.79 0.68
CA ALA A 63 12.99 -11.78 1.35
C ALA A 63 13.27 -13.00 0.47
#